data_AF-A0A554URF1-F1
#
_entry.id   AF-A0A554URF1-F1
#
_cell.length_a   1.000
_cell.length_b   1.000
_cell.length_c   1.000
_cell.angle_alpha   90.00
_cell.angle_beta   90.00
_cell.angle_gamma   90.00
#
_symmetry.space_group_name_H-M   'P 1'
#
loop_
_entity.id
_entity.type
_entity.pdbx_description
1 polymer ?
#
loop_
_entity_poly.entity_id
_entity_poly.type
_entity_poly.pdbx_seq_one_letter_code
_entity_poly.pdbx_strand_id
1 'polypeptide(L)'
;MTIAVLILLGVAAVAPMVLSLRLFPAWLAPASGIAAIAAAAIVGTQVPKVHGFALGALLLLVVAAAALGGIPMAPSAFRIARWQPDAGEVGTAAGPLHGGRIIGILERAAVAATVLAGWPEGMAIVLAVKGLARYPELRAPHASEQFIIGTFTSVLWALCAAGIGRGLLT
;
A
#
# COMPACT_ATOMS: atom_id res chain seq x y z
N MET A 1 -8.10 13.99 19.87
CA MET A 1 -7.69 13.92 18.45
C MET A 1 -6.97 12.61 18.10
N THR A 2 -6.15 12.03 18.99
CA THR A 2 -5.51 10.71 18.78
C THR A 2 -6.48 9.60 18.40
N ILE A 3 -7.61 9.47 19.12
CA ILE A 3 -8.65 8.48 18.81
C ILE A 3 -9.18 8.62 17.38
N ALA A 4 -9.34 9.85 16.88
CA ALA A 4 -9.80 10.08 15.51
C ALA A 4 -8.79 9.56 14.48
N VAL A 5 -7.49 9.77 14.69
CA VAL A 5 -6.44 9.21 13.83
C VAL A 5 -6.47 7.68 13.85
N LEU A 6 -6.62 7.06 15.03
CA LEU A 6 -6.72 5.61 15.15
C LEU A 6 -7.94 5.07 14.38
N ILE A 7 -9.10 5.73 14.50
CA ILE A 7 -10.30 5.36 13.74
C ILE A 7 -10.04 5.47 12.25
N LEU A 8 -9.45 6.58 11.78
CA LEU A 8 -9.17 6.81 10.36
C LEU A 8 -8.18 5.78 9.79
N LEU A 9 -7.17 5.38 10.55
CA LEU A 9 -6.25 4.29 10.17
C LEU A 9 -6.96 2.94 10.14
N GLY A 10 -7.87 2.67 11.08
CA GLY A 10 -8.73 1.48 11.05
C GLY A 10 -9.63 1.45 9.81
N VAL A 11 -10.22 2.59 9.44
CA VAL A 11 -10.99 2.75 8.20
C VAL A 11 -10.09 2.52 6.98
N ALA A 12 -8.88 3.09 6.95
CA ALA A 12 -7.93 2.89 5.85
C ALA A 12 -7.50 1.41 5.69
N ALA A 13 -7.45 0.63 6.78
CA ALA A 13 -7.14 -0.79 6.74
C ALA A 13 -8.30 -1.65 6.21
N VAL A 14 -9.54 -1.32 6.55
CA VAL A 14 -10.70 -2.21 6.33
C VAL A 14 -11.55 -1.78 5.13
N ALA A 15 -11.88 -0.48 5.00
CA ALA A 15 -12.84 -0.03 4.00
C ALA A 15 -12.41 -0.33 2.55
N PRO A 16 -11.15 -0.09 2.13
CA PRO A 16 -10.71 -0.42 0.77
C PRO A 16 -10.79 -1.91 0.48
N MET A 17 -10.42 -2.74 1.48
CA MET A 17 -10.47 -4.19 1.38
C MET A 17 -11.92 -4.67 1.23
N VAL A 18 -12.84 -4.23 2.10
CA VAL A 18 -14.25 -4.64 2.06
C VAL A 18 -14.93 -4.18 0.77
N LEU A 19 -14.68 -2.94 0.33
CA LEU A 19 -15.23 -2.42 -0.92
C LEU A 19 -14.69 -3.18 -2.15
N SER A 20 -13.46 -3.70 -2.09
CA SER A 20 -12.89 -4.53 -3.16
C SER A 20 -13.49 -5.93 -3.28
N LEU A 21 -14.18 -6.41 -2.23
CA LEU A 21 -14.86 -7.72 -2.22
C LEU A 21 -16.32 -7.65 -2.66
N ARG A 22 -16.91 -6.45 -2.71
CA ARG A 22 -18.33 -6.23 -3.04
C ARG A 22 -18.49 -5.81 -4.51
N LEU A 23 -19.71 -5.94 -5.05
CA LEU A 23 -20.09 -5.52 -6.41
C LEU A 23 -20.13 -3.99 -6.61
N PHE A 24 -19.27 -3.25 -5.91
CA PHE A 24 -19.19 -1.80 -6.03
C PHE A 24 -18.33 -1.37 -7.22
N PRO A 25 -18.53 -0.14 -7.73
CA PRO A 25 -17.62 0.46 -8.71
C PRO A 25 -16.17 0.38 -8.23
N ALA A 26 -15.31 -0.21 -9.05
CA ALA A 26 -13.95 -0.56 -8.62
C ALA A 26 -13.00 0.65 -8.41
N TRP A 27 -13.48 1.88 -8.61
CA TRP A 27 -12.77 3.11 -8.20
C TRP A 27 -13.04 3.51 -6.74
N LEU A 28 -14.13 3.02 -6.13
CA LEU A 28 -14.49 3.35 -4.74
C LEU A 28 -13.52 2.76 -3.73
N ALA A 29 -13.03 1.54 -3.98
CA ALA A 29 -12.08 0.88 -3.10
C ALA A 29 -10.79 1.71 -2.91
N PRO A 30 -10.03 2.07 -3.97
CA PRO A 30 -8.84 2.90 -3.79
C PRO A 30 -9.18 4.32 -3.29
N ALA A 31 -10.27 4.92 -3.77
CA ALA A 31 -10.67 6.27 -3.34
C ALA A 31 -10.95 6.36 -1.83
N SER A 32 -11.65 5.37 -1.27
CA SER A 32 -11.94 5.32 0.17
C SER A 32 -10.66 5.24 1.01
N GLY A 33 -9.66 4.48 0.55
CA GLY A 33 -8.38 4.35 1.22
C GLY A 33 -7.60 5.65 1.18
N ILE A 34 -7.48 6.24 0.00
CA ILE A 34 -6.78 7.52 -0.20
C ILE A 34 -7.42 8.60 0.67
N ALA A 35 -8.75 8.69 0.70
CA ALA A 35 -9.47 9.63 1.54
C ALA A 35 -9.21 9.40 3.04
N ALA A 36 -9.22 8.15 3.50
CA ALA A 36 -8.97 7.82 4.90
C ALA A 36 -7.52 8.13 5.33
N ILE A 37 -6.52 7.81 4.49
CA ILE A 37 -5.12 8.15 4.74
C ILE A 37 -4.89 9.65 4.72
N ALA A 38 -5.46 10.37 3.76
CA ALA A 38 -5.36 11.83 3.69
C ALA A 38 -5.98 12.49 4.93
N ALA A 39 -7.17 12.05 5.35
CA ALA A 39 -7.80 12.53 6.57
C ALA A 39 -6.96 12.19 7.81
N ALA A 40 -6.41 10.99 7.91
CA ALA A 40 -5.54 10.59 9.02
C ALA A 40 -4.26 11.44 9.09
N ALA A 41 -3.66 11.77 7.94
CA ALA A 41 -2.50 12.64 7.86
C ALA A 41 -2.83 14.07 8.33
N ILE A 42 -3.93 14.66 7.84
CA ILE A 42 -4.37 16.01 8.21
C ILE A 42 -4.70 16.09 9.71
N VAL A 43 -5.49 15.16 10.23
CA VAL A 43 -5.83 15.14 11.66
C VAL A 43 -4.58 14.86 12.51
N GLY A 44 -3.66 14.03 12.01
CA GLY A 44 -2.41 13.68 12.66
C GLY A 44 -1.48 14.88 12.92
N THR A 45 -1.50 15.92 12.07
CA THR A 45 -0.67 17.12 12.29
C THR A 45 -1.08 17.89 13.55
N GLN A 46 -2.28 17.65 14.06
CA GLN A 46 -2.82 18.29 15.26
C GLN A 46 -2.68 17.41 16.52
N VAL A 47 -2.07 16.22 16.39
CA VAL A 47 -1.94 15.24 17.47
C VAL A 47 -0.52 15.29 18.04
N PRO A 48 -0.35 15.46 19.37
CA PRO A 48 0.96 15.33 20.00
C PRO A 48 1.48 13.89 19.89
N LYS A 49 2.77 13.68 20.16
CA LYS A 49 3.38 12.35 20.08
C LYS A 49 2.64 11.34 20.95
N VAL A 50 2.47 10.14 20.41
CA VAL A 50 1.61 9.11 21.00
C VAL A 50 2.46 8.18 21.85
N HIS A 51 2.03 7.92 23.09
CA HIS A 51 2.75 7.09 24.05
C HIS A 51 1.83 6.03 24.70
N GLY A 52 2.42 5.08 25.41
CA GLY A 52 1.71 4.05 26.18
C GLY A 52 0.87 3.13 25.29
N PHE A 53 -0.32 2.75 25.77
CA PHE A 53 -1.22 1.82 25.06
C PHE A 53 -1.63 2.32 23.66
N ALA A 54 -1.87 3.64 23.53
CA ALA A 54 -2.25 4.25 22.26
C ALA A 54 -1.15 4.10 21.19
N LEU A 55 0.11 3.99 21.60
CA LEU A 55 1.22 3.75 20.69
C LEU A 55 1.16 2.34 20.09
N GLY A 56 0.88 1.32 20.90
CA GLY A 56 0.69 -0.04 20.41
C GLY A 56 -0.46 -0.13 19.40
N ALA A 57 -1.58 0.53 19.70
CA ALA A 57 -2.72 0.62 18.78
C ALA A 57 -2.36 1.34 17.48
N LEU A 58 -1.63 2.46 17.56
CA LEU A 58 -1.14 3.20 16.39
C LEU A 58 -0.28 2.32 15.49
N LEU A 59 0.74 1.65 16.05
CA LEU A 59 1.66 0.80 15.28
C LEU A 59 0.91 -0.33 14.58
N LEU A 60 0.01 -1.01 15.30
CA LEU A 60 -0.81 -2.08 14.73
C LEU A 60 -1.68 -1.58 13.57
N LEU A 61 -2.37 -0.46 13.76
CA LEU A 61 -3.29 0.10 12.77
C LEU A 61 -2.56 0.67 11.55
N VAL A 62 -1.38 1.26 11.73
CA VAL A 62 -0.53 1.71 10.61
C VAL A 62 -0.09 0.53 9.75
N VAL A 63 0.40 -0.54 10.38
CA VAL A 63 0.83 -1.75 9.66
C VAL A 63 -0.36 -2.40 8.97
N ALA A 64 -1.53 -2.48 9.63
CA ALA A 64 -2.75 -3.00 9.02
C ALA A 64 -3.23 -2.13 7.83
N ALA A 65 -3.17 -0.81 7.94
CA ALA A 65 -3.53 0.13 6.87
C ALA A 65 -2.59 -0.02 5.66
N ALA A 66 -1.29 -0.13 5.90
CA ALA A 66 -0.31 -0.40 4.84
C ALA A 66 -0.60 -1.77 4.17
N ALA A 67 -0.72 -2.84 4.96
CA ALA A 67 -0.79 -4.21 4.47
C ALA A 67 -2.13 -4.52 3.76
N LEU A 68 -3.26 -4.24 4.43
CA LEU A 68 -4.61 -4.61 3.99
C LEU A 68 -5.25 -3.51 3.14
N GLY A 69 -5.14 -2.25 3.56
CA GLY A 69 -5.66 -1.10 2.82
C GLY A 69 -5.05 -0.94 1.42
N GLY A 70 -3.84 -1.45 1.23
CA GLY A 70 -3.11 -1.41 -0.05
C GLY A 70 -3.54 -2.45 -1.07
N ILE A 71 -4.36 -3.45 -0.69
CA ILE A 71 -4.77 -4.56 -1.58
C ILE A 71 -5.38 -4.08 -2.91
N PRO A 72 -6.31 -3.10 -2.95
CA PRO A 72 -6.90 -2.66 -4.21
C PRO A 72 -6.02 -1.68 -4.99
N MET A 73 -4.91 -1.18 -4.45
CA MET A 73 -4.14 -0.07 -5.04
C MET A 73 -3.44 -0.47 -6.34
N ALA A 74 -2.62 -1.53 -6.31
CA ALA A 74 -1.91 -2.00 -7.52
C ALA A 74 -2.87 -2.47 -8.64
N PRO A 75 -3.93 -3.28 -8.36
CA PRO A 75 -4.93 -3.62 -9.38
C PRO A 75 -5.63 -2.39 -9.99
N SER A 76 -5.87 -1.35 -9.20
CA SER A 76 -6.50 -0.11 -9.68
C SER A 76 -5.57 0.68 -10.60
N ALA A 77 -4.28 0.76 -10.25
CA ALA A 77 -3.27 1.38 -11.11
C ALA A 77 -3.17 0.65 -12.46
N PHE A 78 -3.21 -0.67 -12.48
CA PHE A 78 -3.22 -1.44 -13.74
C PHE A 78 -4.47 -1.18 -14.59
N ARG A 79 -5.64 -0.97 -13.96
CA ARG A 79 -6.87 -0.61 -14.70
C ARG A 79 -6.74 0.76 -15.36
N ILE A 80 -6.09 1.72 -14.70
CA ILE A 80 -5.83 3.06 -15.24
C ILE A 80 -4.78 2.99 -16.37
N ALA A 81 -3.68 2.27 -16.16
CA ALA A 81 -2.61 2.14 -17.16
C ALA A 81 -3.12 1.51 -18.48
N ARG A 82 -4.08 0.58 -18.42
CA ARG A 82 -4.72 -0.03 -19.60
C ARG A 82 -5.58 0.95 -20.41
N TRP A 83 -5.92 2.13 -19.89
CA TRP A 83 -6.76 3.12 -20.57
C TRP A 83 -5.97 4.12 -21.41
N GLN A 84 -4.63 3.99 -21.50
CA GLN A 84 -3.80 4.85 -22.34
C GLN A 84 -3.80 4.37 -23.80
N PRO A 85 -4.26 5.18 -24.78
CA PRO A 85 -4.38 4.79 -26.20
C PRO A 85 -3.07 4.46 -26.92
N ASP A 86 -1.94 5.00 -26.46
CA ASP A 86 -0.61 4.79 -27.06
C ASP A 86 0.12 3.56 -26.50
N ALA A 87 -0.46 2.88 -25.51
CA ALA A 87 0.04 1.60 -25.03
C ALA A 87 -0.35 0.51 -26.04
N GLY A 88 0.42 0.43 -27.13
CA GLY A 88 0.26 -0.59 -28.18
C GLY A 88 -0.06 -1.95 -27.56
N GLU A 89 -1.09 -2.62 -28.08
CA GLU A 89 -1.75 -3.81 -27.53
C GLU A 89 -0.92 -4.48 -26.42
N VAL A 90 -1.12 -4.05 -25.17
CA VAL A 90 -0.56 -4.76 -24.02
C VAL A 90 -1.34 -6.08 -23.97
N GLY A 91 -0.86 -7.03 -24.76
CA GLY A 91 -1.53 -8.25 -25.10
C GLY A 91 -2.01 -8.97 -23.86
N THR A 92 -3.18 -9.57 -23.98
CA THR A 92 -3.88 -10.41 -23.00
C THR A 92 -3.10 -11.67 -22.57
N ALA A 93 -1.78 -11.74 -22.76
CA ALA A 93 -1.01 -12.97 -22.79
C ALA A 93 -0.37 -13.42 -21.46
N ALA A 94 -0.37 -12.60 -20.40
CA ALA A 94 0.04 -13.08 -19.09
C ALA A 94 -0.89 -12.51 -18.02
N GLY A 95 -1.73 -13.37 -17.43
CA GLY A 95 -2.45 -13.05 -16.21
C GLY A 95 -1.47 -12.62 -15.11
N PRO A 96 -1.90 -11.82 -14.12
CA PRO A 96 -1.04 -11.35 -13.04
C PRO A 96 -0.25 -12.52 -12.43
N LEU A 97 1.05 -12.31 -12.22
CA LEU A 97 1.94 -13.31 -11.61
C LEU A 97 1.26 -13.95 -10.38
N HIS A 98 1.15 -15.28 -10.40
CA HIS A 98 0.50 -16.03 -9.33
C HIS A 98 1.13 -15.67 -7.96
N GLY A 99 0.28 -15.48 -6.94
CA GLY A 99 0.72 -15.14 -5.58
C GLY A 99 1.01 -13.65 -5.29
N GLY A 100 0.81 -12.73 -6.26
CA GLY A 100 1.11 -11.30 -6.09
C GLY A 100 0.42 -10.62 -4.88
N ARG A 101 -0.79 -11.08 -4.49
CA ARG A 101 -1.51 -10.50 -3.33
C ARG A 101 -0.80 -10.75 -2.00
N ILE A 102 -0.40 -12.00 -1.71
CA ILE A 102 0.26 -12.35 -0.44
C ILE A 102 1.64 -11.70 -0.37
N ILE A 103 2.42 -11.77 -1.46
CA ILE A 103 3.73 -11.11 -1.54
C ILE A 103 3.58 -9.60 -1.33
N GLY A 104 2.54 -8.98 -1.90
CA GLY A 104 2.25 -7.57 -1.68
C GLY A 104 1.90 -7.23 -0.22
N ILE A 105 1.17 -8.10 0.48
CA ILE A 105 0.87 -7.90 1.92
C ILE A 105 2.17 -7.94 2.74
N LEU A 106 3.02 -8.94 2.49
CA LEU A 106 4.30 -9.09 3.19
C LEU A 106 5.25 -7.93 2.90
N GLU A 107 5.37 -7.52 1.64
CA GLU A 107 6.15 -6.36 1.23
C GLU A 107 5.70 -5.09 1.95
N ARG A 108 4.40 -4.77 1.93
CA ARG A 108 3.89 -3.55 2.56
C ARG A 108 4.06 -3.56 4.08
N ALA A 109 3.90 -4.73 4.71
CA ALA A 109 4.19 -4.89 6.14
C ALA A 109 5.67 -4.67 6.44
N ALA A 110 6.57 -5.22 5.62
CA ALA A 110 8.01 -5.04 5.76
C ALA A 110 8.43 -3.58 5.55
N VAL A 111 7.93 -2.91 4.49
CA VAL A 111 8.16 -1.49 4.24
C VAL A 111 7.66 -0.63 5.41
N ALA A 112 6.45 -0.91 5.92
CA ALA A 112 5.93 -0.19 7.07
C ALA A 112 6.80 -0.40 8.31
N ALA A 113 7.23 -1.63 8.58
CA ALA A 113 8.12 -1.94 9.69
C ALA A 113 9.46 -1.20 9.59
N THR A 114 10.09 -1.16 8.42
CA THR A 114 11.36 -0.47 8.21
C THR A 114 11.24 1.03 8.44
N VAL A 115 10.15 1.65 7.98
CA VAL A 115 9.88 3.08 8.19
C VAL A 115 9.62 3.38 9.67
N LEU A 116 8.79 2.58 10.34
CA LEU A 116 8.46 2.76 11.75
C LEU A 116 9.67 2.55 12.66
N ALA A 117 10.55 1.60 12.31
CA ALA A 117 11.82 1.35 12.99
C ALA A 117 12.87 2.45 12.75
N GLY A 118 12.64 3.37 11.81
CA GLY A 118 13.63 4.38 11.43
C GLY A 118 14.83 3.81 10.67
N TRP A 119 14.64 2.68 9.97
CA TRP A 119 15.66 1.99 9.19
C TRP A 119 15.30 2.00 7.69
N PRO A 120 15.49 3.13 6.99
CA PRO A 120 15.08 3.27 5.59
C PRO A 120 15.83 2.33 4.64
N GLU A 121 17.05 1.91 4.98
CA GLU A 121 17.85 0.97 4.18
C GLU A 121 17.18 -0.41 4.10
N GLY A 122 16.41 -0.79 5.13
CA GLY A 122 15.63 -2.03 5.12
C GLY A 122 14.64 -2.09 3.96
N MET A 123 14.10 -0.96 3.51
CA MET A 123 13.22 -0.89 2.34
C MET A 123 13.96 -1.28 1.05
N ALA A 124 15.22 -0.84 0.90
CA ALA A 124 16.03 -1.23 -0.26
C ALA A 124 16.25 -2.75 -0.30
N ILE A 125 16.46 -3.39 0.86
CA ILE A 125 16.58 -4.85 0.98
C ILE A 125 15.26 -5.53 0.57
N VAL A 126 14.12 -5.08 1.07
CA VAL A 126 12.80 -5.64 0.73
C VAL A 126 12.56 -5.60 -0.79
N LEU A 127 12.82 -4.46 -1.41
CA LEU A 127 12.64 -4.28 -2.86
C LEU A 127 13.64 -5.11 -3.67
N ALA A 128 14.89 -5.21 -3.22
CA ALA A 128 15.90 -6.04 -3.86
C ALA A 128 15.52 -7.53 -3.83
N VAL A 129 15.11 -8.05 -2.67
CA VAL A 129 14.67 -9.45 -2.52
C VAL A 129 13.49 -9.75 -3.43
N LYS A 130 12.50 -8.85 -3.49
CA LYS A 130 11.34 -9.00 -4.38
C LYS A 130 11.73 -8.98 -5.85
N GLY A 131 12.61 -8.06 -6.25
CA GLY A 131 13.10 -7.96 -7.64
C GLY A 131 13.87 -9.21 -8.07
N LEU A 132 14.77 -9.72 -7.22
CA LEU A 132 15.55 -10.93 -7.49
C LEU A 132 14.66 -12.16 -7.63
N ALA A 133 13.67 -12.33 -6.75
CA ALA A 133 12.75 -13.46 -6.78
C ALA A 133 11.89 -13.51 -8.07
N ARG A 134 11.63 -12.36 -8.68
CA ARG A 134 10.79 -12.23 -9.89
C ARG A 134 11.60 -12.11 -11.19
N TYR A 135 12.94 -12.01 -11.11
CA TYR A 135 13.81 -11.80 -12.27
C TYR A 135 13.56 -12.78 -13.45
N PRO A 136 13.35 -14.10 -13.25
CA PRO A 136 13.07 -15.02 -14.36
C PRO A 136 11.77 -14.68 -15.10
N GLU A 137 10.77 -14.16 -14.41
CA GLU A 137 9.43 -13.86 -14.92
C GLU A 137 9.37 -12.51 -15.63
N LEU A 138 10.28 -11.58 -15.29
CA LEU A 138 10.39 -10.25 -15.92
C LEU A 138 10.86 -10.28 -17.38
N ARG A 139 11.31 -11.45 -17.87
CA ARG A 139 11.71 -11.68 -19.26
C ARG A 139 10.53 -11.74 -20.23
N ALA A 140 9.31 -11.93 -19.72
CA ALA A 140 8.11 -11.88 -20.54
C ALA A 140 7.82 -10.44 -21.04
N PRO A 141 7.30 -10.27 -22.26
CA PRO A 141 6.90 -8.96 -22.78
C PRO A 141 5.96 -8.23 -21.80
N HIS A 142 6.20 -6.94 -21.57
CA HIS A 142 5.42 -6.07 -20.67
C HIS A 142 5.40 -6.46 -19.17
N ALA A 143 6.00 -7.58 -18.77
CA ALA A 143 6.03 -8.02 -17.36
C ALA A 143 6.85 -7.07 -16.47
N SER A 144 7.95 -6.53 -17.02
CA SER A 144 8.80 -5.55 -16.32
C SER A 144 8.06 -4.25 -15.99
N GLU A 145 7.30 -3.71 -16.94
CA GLU A 145 6.51 -2.48 -16.73
C GLU A 145 5.40 -2.69 -15.70
N GLN A 146 4.67 -3.81 -15.80
CA GLN A 146 3.65 -4.17 -14.80
C GLN A 146 4.26 -4.37 -13.41
N PHE A 147 5.43 -4.98 -13.32
CA PHE A 147 6.14 -5.15 -12.05
C PHE A 147 6.51 -3.80 -11.42
N ILE A 148 7.02 -2.85 -12.23
CA ILE A 148 7.37 -1.50 -11.81
C ILE A 148 6.13 -0.75 -11.32
N ILE A 149 5.07 -0.65 -12.14
CA ILE A 149 3.83 0.06 -11.79
C ILE A 149 3.22 -0.51 -10.51
N GLY A 150 3.13 -1.84 -10.41
CA GLY A 150 2.54 -2.51 -9.26
C GLY A 150 3.35 -2.30 -7.97
N THR A 151 4.67 -2.42 -8.06
CA THR A 151 5.58 -2.25 -6.90
C THR A 151 5.58 -0.80 -6.43
N PHE A 152 5.78 0.17 -7.33
CA PHE A 152 5.76 1.59 -6.96
C PHE A 152 4.43 2.00 -6.31
N THR A 153 3.31 1.59 -6.89
CA THR A 153 1.98 1.88 -6.32
C THR A 153 1.82 1.29 -4.91
N SER A 154 2.24 0.04 -4.72
CA SER A 154 2.16 -0.67 -3.43
C SER A 154 3.04 -0.02 -2.36
N VAL A 155 4.27 0.36 -2.72
CA VAL A 155 5.25 0.97 -1.81
C VAL A 155 4.83 2.39 -1.45
N LEU A 156 4.40 3.22 -2.41
CA LEU A 156 3.91 4.57 -2.13
C LEU A 156 2.74 4.55 -1.13
N TRP A 157 1.81 3.62 -1.30
CA TRP A 157 0.72 3.44 -0.33
C TRP A 157 1.24 3.12 1.07
N ALA A 158 2.16 2.16 1.19
CA ALA A 158 2.74 1.77 2.47
C ALA A 158 3.51 2.93 3.12
N LEU A 159 4.24 3.72 2.32
CA LEU A 159 4.96 4.92 2.78
C LEU A 159 4.00 5.98 3.33
N CYS A 160 2.86 6.23 2.68
CA CYS A 160 1.87 7.17 3.18
C CYS A 160 1.31 6.74 4.54
N ALA A 161 0.95 5.46 4.69
CA ALA A 161 0.46 4.93 5.96
C ALA A 161 1.55 4.96 7.05
N ALA A 162 2.75 4.47 6.74
CA ALA A 162 3.86 4.39 7.68
C ALA A 162 4.41 5.77 8.07
N GLY A 163 4.38 6.74 7.15
CA GLY A 163 4.78 8.13 7.40
C GLY A 163 3.91 8.80 8.46
N ILE A 164 2.60 8.53 8.48
CA ILE A 164 1.70 8.99 9.56
C ILE A 164 2.15 8.42 10.90
N GLY A 165 2.38 7.10 10.96
CA GLY A 165 2.89 6.45 12.17
C GLY A 165 4.22 7.04 12.64
N ARG A 166 5.17 7.23 11.72
CA ARG A 166 6.49 7.81 12.01
C ARG A 166 6.39 9.23 12.53
N GLY A 167 5.56 10.08 11.92
CA GLY A 167 5.35 11.46 12.37
C GLY A 167 4.69 11.58 13.75
N LEU A 168 3.96 10.56 14.20
CA LEU A 168 3.35 10.50 15.53
C LEU A 168 4.24 9.81 16.57
N LEU A 169 5.28 9.11 16.13
CA LEU A 169 6.34 8.51 16.96
C LEU A 169 7.41 9.53 17.39
N THR A 170 7.87 10.34 16.45
CA THR A 170 8.99 11.30 16.61
C THR A 170 8.54 12.71 16.34
#